data_AF-M7ZTL8-F1
#
_entry.id   AF-M7ZTL8-F1
#
_cell.length_a   1.000
_cell.length_b   1.000
_cell.length_c   1.000
_cell.angle_alpha   90.00
_cell.angle_beta   90.00
_cell.angle_gamma   90.00
#
_symmetry.space_group_name_H-M   'P 1'
#
loop_
_entity.id
_entity.type
_entity.pdbx_description
1 polymer ?
#
loop_
_entity_poly.entity_id
_entity_poly.type
_entity_poly.pdbx_seq_one_letter_code
_entity_poly.pdbx_strand_id
1 'polypeptide(L)'
;MDLHALLNHSYNTRNPELRADHLGLHKAICVLMGWNYSIDPVNRKAYQTLSTADAEANQGDHILWPPTIIVENTYKSNNDGQKDVMTNKEMDGKLREMGFAGVSVKPLVGKDGAMLVTFASNLAGLKEAARLAELLETEGHGRAQWVHARGLTPSFVGGSNPMFVKVDETGQPTWVLYGYLATAWDLDTLDAESRQNVVIKSRKEFDLSE
;
A
#
# COMPACT_ATOMS: atom_id res chain seq x y z
N MET A 1 5.34 -19.60 16.39
CA MET A 1 4.82 -18.73 17.46
C MET A 1 3.31 -18.78 17.41
N ASP A 2 2.62 -19.04 18.51
CA ASP A 2 1.14 -19.02 18.55
C ASP A 2 0.67 -17.58 18.77
N LEU A 3 -0.01 -17.01 17.76
CA LEU A 3 -0.47 -15.63 17.78
C LEU A 3 -1.53 -15.39 18.86
N HIS A 4 -2.33 -16.41 19.20
CA HIS A 4 -3.31 -16.32 20.27
C HIS A 4 -2.63 -16.25 21.64
N ALA A 5 -1.59 -17.07 21.86
CA ALA A 5 -0.79 -17.02 23.07
C ALA A 5 -0.07 -15.66 23.23
N LEU A 6 0.46 -15.10 22.13
CA LEU A 6 1.08 -13.77 22.13
C LEU A 6 0.06 -12.67 22.48
N LEU A 7 -1.10 -12.67 21.83
CA LEU A 7 -2.17 -11.70 22.12
C LEU A 7 -2.62 -11.77 23.59
N ASN A 8 -2.80 -12.97 24.13
CA ASN A 8 -3.15 -13.16 25.54
C ASN A 8 -2.06 -12.66 26.48
N HIS A 9 -0.79 -12.89 26.15
CA HIS A 9 0.34 -12.40 26.94
C HIS A 9 0.41 -10.86 26.93
N SER A 10 0.27 -10.26 25.75
CA SER A 10 0.23 -8.81 25.57
C SER A 10 -0.95 -8.17 26.31
N TYR A 11 -2.14 -8.77 26.27
CA TYR A 11 -3.30 -8.22 26.97
C TYR A 11 -3.22 -8.36 28.49
N ASN A 12 -2.77 -9.53 28.98
CA ASN A 12 -2.82 -9.90 30.40
C ASN A 12 -1.53 -9.61 31.18
N THR A 13 -0.62 -8.79 30.65
CA THR A 13 0.61 -8.47 31.38
C THR A 13 0.31 -7.86 32.74
N ARG A 14 1.03 -8.34 33.75
CA ARG A 14 0.92 -7.86 35.14
C ARG A 14 2.04 -6.90 35.52
N ASN A 15 3.02 -6.69 34.63
CA ASN A 15 4.06 -5.70 34.86
C ASN A 15 3.50 -4.29 34.61
N PRO A 16 3.34 -3.44 35.64
CA PRO A 16 2.78 -2.11 35.46
C PRO A 16 3.65 -1.20 34.59
N GLU A 17 4.98 -1.40 34.62
CA GLU A 17 5.95 -0.59 33.85
C GLU A 17 5.83 -0.85 32.33
N LEU A 18 5.47 -2.09 31.95
CA LEU A 18 5.37 -2.51 30.54
C LEU A 18 3.92 -2.58 30.05
N ARG A 19 2.93 -2.20 30.88
CA ARG A 19 1.51 -2.41 30.57
C ARG A 19 1.09 -1.65 29.31
N ALA A 20 1.53 -0.41 29.16
CA ALA A 20 1.21 0.41 27.99
C ALA A 20 1.76 -0.21 26.70
N ASP A 21 3.04 -0.61 26.72
CA ASP A 21 3.71 -1.22 25.55
C ASP A 21 3.06 -2.53 25.13
N HIS A 22 2.71 -3.38 26.10
CA HIS A 22 2.04 -4.64 25.85
C HIS A 22 0.62 -4.46 25.30
N LEU A 23 -0.17 -3.51 25.83
CA LEU A 23 -1.48 -3.18 25.26
C LEU A 23 -1.35 -2.56 23.86
N GLY A 24 -0.30 -1.76 23.64
CA GLY A 24 0.06 -1.25 22.32
C GLY A 24 0.35 -2.38 21.33
N LEU A 25 1.14 -3.37 21.73
CA LEU A 25 1.43 -4.57 20.92
C LEU A 25 0.16 -5.38 20.62
N HIS A 26 -0.71 -5.58 21.62
CA HIS A 26 -2.00 -6.24 21.42
C HIS A 26 -2.83 -5.52 20.35
N LYS A 27 -2.97 -4.19 20.46
CA LYS A 27 -3.70 -3.37 19.49
C LYS A 27 -3.07 -3.46 18.10
N ALA A 28 -1.74 -3.34 17.99
CA ALA A 28 -1.03 -3.40 16.73
C ALA A 28 -1.23 -4.74 16.00
N ILE A 29 -1.13 -5.87 16.72
CA ILE A 29 -1.41 -7.20 16.16
C ILE A 29 -2.85 -7.28 15.66
N CYS A 30 -3.82 -6.85 16.48
CA CYS A 30 -5.23 -6.89 16.10
C CYS A 30 -5.49 -6.05 14.84
N VAL A 31 -4.98 -4.83 14.77
CA VAL A 31 -5.09 -3.96 13.58
C VAL A 31 -4.52 -4.63 12.34
N LEU A 32 -3.28 -5.15 12.42
CA LEU A 32 -2.63 -5.79 11.28
C LEU A 32 -3.46 -6.97 10.79
N MET A 33 -3.94 -7.81 11.69
CA MET A 33 -4.72 -9.01 11.34
C MET A 33 -6.17 -8.72 10.92
N GLY A 34 -6.62 -7.47 10.92
CA GLY A 34 -8.02 -7.14 10.67
C GLY A 34 -8.94 -7.68 11.78
N TRP A 35 -8.48 -7.65 13.02
CA TRP A 35 -9.17 -8.14 14.22
C TRP A 35 -9.63 -6.98 15.12
N ASN A 36 -10.68 -7.23 15.89
CA ASN A 36 -11.27 -6.28 16.82
C ASN A 36 -10.45 -6.20 18.11
N TYR A 37 -9.63 -5.16 18.24
CA TYR A 37 -8.82 -4.89 19.44
C TYR A 37 -9.64 -4.50 20.68
N SER A 38 -10.94 -4.19 20.54
CA SER A 38 -11.83 -3.83 21.66
C SER A 38 -12.41 -5.06 22.37
N ILE A 39 -12.20 -6.26 21.83
CA ILE A 39 -12.65 -7.52 22.41
C ILE A 39 -11.48 -8.18 23.14
N ASP A 40 -11.69 -8.51 24.41
CA ASP A 40 -10.71 -9.24 25.21
C ASP A 40 -10.41 -10.63 24.58
N PRO A 41 -9.12 -11.01 24.40
CA PRO A 41 -8.74 -12.32 23.89
C PRO A 41 -9.14 -13.52 24.76
N VAL A 42 -9.72 -13.31 25.96
CA VAL A 42 -10.30 -14.34 26.84
C VAL A 42 -11.30 -15.25 26.11
N ASN A 43 -12.11 -14.70 25.20
CA ASN A 43 -12.93 -15.51 24.29
C ASN A 43 -12.09 -15.90 23.07
N ARG A 44 -11.59 -17.15 23.06
CA ARG A 44 -10.57 -17.71 22.14
C ARG A 44 -10.48 -17.16 20.71
N LYS A 45 -11.58 -16.70 20.10
CA LYS A 45 -11.62 -16.11 18.75
C LYS A 45 -12.59 -14.94 18.57
N ALA A 46 -13.22 -14.41 19.62
CA ALA A 46 -14.22 -13.34 19.45
C ALA A 46 -13.61 -12.04 18.88
N TYR A 47 -12.34 -11.77 19.16
CA TYR A 47 -11.61 -10.67 18.54
C TYR A 47 -11.42 -10.84 17.02
N GLN A 48 -11.64 -12.02 16.45
CA GLN A 48 -11.52 -12.25 15.00
C GLN A 48 -12.77 -11.84 14.21
N THR A 49 -13.83 -11.37 14.86
CA THR A 49 -15.16 -11.17 14.24
C THR A 49 -15.38 -9.78 13.64
N LEU A 50 -14.38 -9.16 13.02
CA LEU A 50 -14.64 -7.95 12.24
C LEU A 50 -15.36 -8.28 10.94
N SER A 51 -16.23 -7.38 10.49
CA SER A 51 -16.71 -7.43 9.12
C SER A 51 -15.52 -7.20 8.16
N THR A 52 -15.62 -7.69 6.92
CA THR A 52 -14.59 -7.45 5.90
C THR A 52 -14.32 -5.95 5.72
N ALA A 53 -15.38 -5.13 5.71
CA ALA A 53 -15.26 -3.68 5.59
C ALA A 53 -14.51 -3.04 6.78
N ASP A 54 -14.80 -3.46 8.02
CA ASP A 54 -14.11 -2.93 9.20
C ASP A 54 -12.64 -3.37 9.25
N ALA A 55 -12.36 -4.60 8.81
CA ALA A 55 -10.99 -5.11 8.71
C ALA A 55 -10.19 -4.31 7.67
N GLU A 56 -10.75 -4.09 6.48
CA GLU A 56 -10.14 -3.28 5.42
C GLU A 56 -9.93 -1.83 5.85
N ALA A 57 -10.91 -1.22 6.53
CA ALA A 57 -10.80 0.13 7.06
C ALA A 57 -9.68 0.24 8.11
N ASN A 58 -9.53 -0.76 8.99
CA ASN A 58 -8.45 -0.78 9.99
C ASN A 58 -7.07 -0.97 9.35
N GLN A 59 -6.97 -1.81 8.32
CA GLN A 59 -5.74 -2.02 7.58
C GLN A 59 -5.34 -0.78 6.76
N GLY A 60 -6.31 -0.13 6.12
CA GLY A 60 -6.12 1.10 5.34
C GLY A 60 -5.87 2.36 6.17
N ASP A 61 -6.13 2.32 7.49
CA ASP A 61 -5.85 3.42 8.41
C ASP A 61 -4.35 3.59 8.69
N HIS A 62 -3.58 2.49 8.68
CA HIS A 62 -2.16 2.52 9.06
C HIS A 62 -1.29 2.62 7.80
N ILE A 63 -0.85 3.85 7.52
CA ILE A 63 -0.13 4.20 6.29
C ILE A 63 1.37 4.31 6.53
N LEU A 64 2.15 4.16 5.47
CA LEU A 64 3.56 4.53 5.49
C LEU A 64 3.72 6.06 5.46
N TRP A 65 4.62 6.56 6.28
CA TRP A 65 4.95 7.98 6.41
C TRP A 65 6.45 8.21 6.17
N PRO A 66 6.88 9.11 5.26
CA PRO A 66 6.06 10.06 4.50
C PRO A 66 5.02 9.40 3.57
N PRO A 67 3.88 10.06 3.27
CA PRO A 67 2.81 9.46 2.47
C PRO A 67 3.35 8.92 1.15
N THR A 68 3.15 7.63 0.91
CA THR A 68 3.76 6.92 -0.21
C THR A 68 2.71 6.15 -0.99
N ILE A 69 2.70 6.30 -2.32
CA ILE A 69 1.94 5.46 -3.24
C ILE A 69 2.86 4.39 -3.81
N ILE A 70 2.38 3.15 -3.84
CA ILE A 70 3.01 2.08 -4.64
C ILE A 70 2.31 2.09 -5.99
N VAL A 71 3.09 2.31 -7.05
CA VAL A 71 2.62 2.22 -8.43
C VAL A 71 3.15 0.94 -9.04
N GLU A 72 2.26 0.15 -9.61
CA GLU A 72 2.52 -1.17 -10.17
C GLU A 72 2.35 -1.17 -11.69
N ASN A 73 2.76 -2.27 -12.33
CA ASN A 73 2.77 -2.44 -13.78
C ASN A 73 3.65 -1.39 -14.49
N THR A 74 4.80 -1.08 -13.90
CA THR A 74 5.76 -0.12 -14.46
C THR A 74 6.76 -0.76 -15.44
N TYR A 75 6.41 -1.91 -16.03
CA TYR A 75 7.11 -2.45 -17.20
C TYR A 75 6.11 -2.94 -18.25
N LYS A 76 6.55 -2.98 -19.51
CA LYS A 76 5.83 -3.59 -20.63
C LYS A 76 6.82 -4.38 -21.49
N SER A 77 6.34 -5.13 -22.47
CA SER A 77 7.20 -5.59 -23.56
C SER A 77 7.32 -4.50 -24.62
N ASN A 78 8.53 -4.23 -25.09
CA ASN A 78 8.74 -3.45 -26.30
C ASN A 78 8.46 -4.31 -27.55
N ASN A 79 8.54 -3.68 -28.73
CA ASN A 79 8.30 -4.32 -30.02
C ASN A 79 9.25 -5.50 -30.32
N ASP A 80 10.43 -5.51 -29.67
CA ASP A 80 11.43 -6.57 -29.79
C ASP A 80 11.23 -7.70 -28.76
N GLY A 81 10.13 -7.66 -27.99
CA GLY A 81 9.83 -8.62 -26.92
C GLY A 81 10.69 -8.45 -25.67
N GLN A 82 11.58 -7.45 -25.62
CA GLN A 82 12.37 -7.13 -24.43
C GLN A 82 11.53 -6.36 -23.42
N LYS A 83 11.92 -6.45 -22.15
CA LYS A 83 11.26 -5.76 -21.05
C LYS A 83 11.65 -4.28 -21.07
N ASP A 84 10.66 -3.42 -21.29
CA ASP A 84 10.76 -1.97 -21.23
C ASP A 84 10.24 -1.50 -19.87
N VAL A 85 11.14 -1.00 -19.03
CA VAL A 85 10.86 -0.58 -17.66
C VAL A 85 10.76 0.94 -17.61
N MET A 86 9.67 1.43 -17.02
CA MET A 86 9.44 2.85 -16.85
C MET A 86 10.56 3.48 -16.00
N THR A 87 11.15 4.53 -16.54
CA THR A 87 12.17 5.32 -15.85
C THR A 87 11.54 6.27 -14.84
N ASN A 88 12.32 6.73 -13.84
CA ASN A 88 11.86 7.73 -12.87
C ASN A 88 11.35 9.00 -13.56
N LYS A 89 12.00 9.42 -14.65
CA LYS A 89 11.62 10.63 -15.40
C LYS A 89 10.26 10.48 -16.09
N GLU A 90 9.97 9.32 -16.67
CA GLU A 90 8.68 9.05 -17.31
C GLU A 90 7.54 9.02 -16.30
N MET A 91 7.77 8.38 -15.15
CA MET A 91 6.82 8.39 -14.04
C MET A 91 6.59 9.82 -13.52
N ASP A 92 7.65 10.61 -13.32
CA ASP A 92 7.56 12.02 -12.93
C ASP A 92 6.74 12.84 -13.95
N GLY A 93 6.96 12.61 -15.24
CA GLY A 93 6.20 13.24 -16.33
C GLY A 93 4.72 12.90 -16.27
N LYS A 94 4.37 11.61 -16.14
CA LYS A 94 2.98 11.15 -16.01
C LYS A 94 2.29 11.73 -14.79
N LEU A 95 2.98 11.77 -13.64
CA LEU A 95 2.44 12.36 -12.42
C LEU A 95 2.14 13.85 -12.61
N ARG A 96 3.04 14.60 -13.26
CA ARG A 96 2.82 16.03 -13.58
C ARG A 96 1.65 16.25 -14.53
N GLU A 97 1.48 15.41 -15.54
CA GLU A 97 0.32 15.44 -16.45
C GLU A 97 -1.00 15.22 -15.70
N MET A 98 -0.99 14.35 -14.67
CA MET A 98 -2.13 14.13 -13.78
C MET A 98 -2.28 15.22 -12.68
N GLY A 99 -1.43 16.24 -12.69
CA GLY A 99 -1.48 17.36 -11.75
C GLY A 99 -0.76 17.12 -10.41
N PHE A 100 0.10 16.12 -10.32
CA PHE A 100 0.91 15.82 -9.12
C PHE A 100 2.37 16.23 -9.37
N ALA A 101 2.90 17.14 -8.55
CA ALA A 101 4.26 17.63 -8.67
C ALA A 101 4.98 17.65 -7.31
N GLY A 102 6.32 17.74 -7.33
CA GLY A 102 7.12 17.79 -6.11
C GLY A 102 7.20 16.46 -5.35
N VAL A 103 6.98 15.35 -6.06
CA VAL A 103 7.07 13.99 -5.53
C VAL A 103 8.47 13.42 -5.73
N SER A 104 8.85 12.46 -4.90
CA SER A 104 10.05 11.65 -5.11
C SER A 104 9.65 10.32 -5.72
N VAL A 105 10.23 9.98 -6.86
CA VAL A 105 10.01 8.70 -7.55
C VAL A 105 11.24 7.83 -7.47
N LYS A 106 11.06 6.57 -7.04
CA LYS A 106 12.11 5.55 -7.05
C LYS A 106 11.58 4.17 -7.43
N PRO A 107 12.35 3.33 -8.15
CA PRO A 107 11.95 1.95 -8.40
C PRO A 107 11.99 1.13 -7.09
N LEU A 108 11.11 0.14 -6.97
CA LEU A 108 11.16 -0.79 -5.84
C LEU A 108 12.23 -1.87 -6.11
N VAL A 109 13.31 -1.87 -5.32
CA VAL A 109 14.38 -2.85 -5.50
C VAL A 109 13.86 -4.26 -5.15
N GLY A 110 14.07 -5.22 -6.06
CA GLY A 110 13.64 -6.61 -5.88
C GLY A 110 12.20 -6.92 -6.26
N LYS A 111 11.40 -5.90 -6.64
CA LYS A 111 10.08 -6.08 -7.24
C LYS A 111 10.04 -5.40 -8.60
N ASP A 112 10.26 -6.23 -9.61
CA ASP A 112 10.14 -5.85 -10.99
C ASP A 112 8.75 -5.27 -11.30
N GLY A 113 8.71 -4.05 -11.84
CA GLY A 113 7.45 -3.41 -12.27
C GLY A 113 6.70 -2.67 -11.19
N ALA A 114 7.38 -2.29 -10.11
CA ALA A 114 6.82 -1.40 -9.10
C ALA A 114 7.73 -0.18 -8.88
N MET A 115 7.11 0.96 -8.59
CA MET A 115 7.78 2.21 -8.21
C MET A 115 7.10 2.80 -6.97
N LEU A 116 7.88 3.47 -6.15
CA LEU A 116 7.40 4.25 -5.01
C LEU A 116 7.32 5.71 -5.41
N VAL A 117 6.18 6.33 -5.11
CA VAL A 117 5.95 7.76 -5.23
C VAL A 117 5.75 8.32 -3.83
N THR A 118 6.77 8.97 -3.30
CA THR A 118 6.75 9.56 -1.96
C THR A 118 6.41 11.05 -2.04
N PHE A 119 5.40 11.46 -1.26
CA PHE A 119 4.95 12.84 -1.15
C PHE A 119 5.62 13.54 0.04
N ALA A 120 5.43 14.86 0.12
CA ALA A 120 5.94 15.65 1.23
C ALA A 120 5.42 15.11 2.58
N SER A 121 6.29 15.11 3.59
CA SER A 121 6.02 14.62 4.96
C SER A 121 5.16 15.62 5.76
N ASN A 122 3.98 15.98 5.24
CA ASN A 122 3.04 16.91 5.84
C ASN A 122 1.59 16.61 5.40
N LEU A 123 0.61 17.31 5.97
CA LEU A 123 -0.81 17.08 5.67
C LEU A 123 -1.16 17.33 4.20
N ALA A 124 -0.55 18.33 3.55
CA ALA A 124 -0.77 18.59 2.14
C ALA A 124 -0.27 17.44 1.25
N GLY A 125 0.89 16.88 1.58
CA GLY A 125 1.43 15.68 0.90
C GLY A 125 0.54 14.45 1.10
N LEU A 126 -0.07 14.29 2.29
CA LEU A 126 -1.04 13.22 2.52
C LEU A 126 -2.30 13.41 1.68
N LYS A 127 -2.83 14.63 1.59
CA LYS A 127 -4.00 14.96 0.76
C LYS A 127 -3.74 14.66 -0.72
N GLU A 128 -2.57 15.06 -1.24
CA GLU A 128 -2.19 14.75 -2.63
C GLU A 128 -1.98 13.25 -2.86
N ALA A 129 -1.35 12.53 -1.92
CA ALA A 129 -1.22 11.07 -2.04
C ALA A 129 -2.60 10.39 -2.07
N ALA A 130 -3.51 10.78 -1.17
CA ALA A 130 -4.87 10.27 -1.13
C ALA A 130 -5.63 10.56 -2.44
N ARG A 131 -5.49 11.77 -2.99
CA ARG A 131 -6.09 12.17 -4.27
C ARG A 131 -5.59 11.30 -5.43
N LEU A 132 -4.30 10.97 -5.46
CA LEU A 132 -3.75 10.06 -6.49
C LEU A 132 -4.29 8.64 -6.35
N ALA A 133 -4.34 8.11 -5.12
CA ALA A 133 -4.88 6.78 -4.87
C ALA A 133 -6.37 6.70 -5.24
N GLU A 134 -7.16 7.71 -4.90
CA GLU A 134 -8.58 7.79 -5.26
C GLU A 134 -8.78 7.90 -6.78
N LEU A 135 -8.00 8.74 -7.45
CA LEU A 135 -8.02 8.85 -8.91
C LEU A 135 -7.84 7.47 -9.57
N LEU A 136 -6.79 6.74 -9.18
CA LEU A 136 -6.51 5.41 -9.71
C LEU A 136 -7.61 4.40 -9.35
N GLU A 137 -8.12 4.43 -8.13
CA GLU A 137 -9.23 3.55 -7.71
C GLU A 137 -10.49 3.82 -8.54
N THR A 138 -10.85 5.10 -8.78
CA THR A 138 -12.03 5.47 -9.59
C THR A 138 -11.91 5.05 -11.06
N GLU A 139 -10.68 4.93 -11.58
CA GLU A 139 -10.40 4.36 -12.90
C GLU A 139 -10.41 2.82 -12.91
N GLY A 140 -10.62 2.16 -11.77
CA GLY A 140 -10.52 0.72 -11.63
C GLY A 140 -9.08 0.21 -11.61
N HIS A 141 -8.14 1.06 -11.23
CA HIS A 141 -6.71 0.79 -11.19
C HIS A 141 -6.14 0.80 -9.76
N GLY A 142 -6.97 0.45 -8.78
CA GLY A 142 -6.59 0.36 -7.38
C GLY A 142 -5.91 -0.95 -6.97
N ARG A 143 -5.73 -1.13 -5.66
CA ARG A 143 -5.08 -2.31 -5.08
C ARG A 143 -5.82 -3.61 -5.42
N ALA A 144 -7.14 -3.61 -5.25
CA ALA A 144 -7.95 -4.81 -5.45
C ALA A 144 -7.92 -5.27 -6.92
N GLN A 145 -7.96 -4.32 -7.84
CA GLN A 145 -7.93 -4.56 -9.28
C GLN A 145 -6.54 -5.03 -9.71
N TRP A 146 -5.47 -4.53 -9.09
CA TRP A 146 -4.12 -5.08 -9.32
C TRP A 146 -3.99 -6.53 -8.85
N VAL A 147 -4.49 -6.86 -7.65
CA VAL A 147 -4.49 -8.24 -7.14
C VAL A 147 -5.27 -9.16 -8.08
N HIS A 148 -6.42 -8.71 -8.56
CA HIS A 148 -7.22 -9.44 -9.54
C HIS A 148 -6.47 -9.63 -10.86
N ALA A 149 -5.91 -8.56 -11.44
CA ALA A 149 -5.16 -8.60 -12.69
C ALA A 149 -3.97 -9.58 -12.62
N ARG A 150 -3.22 -9.58 -11.50
CA ARG A 150 -2.12 -10.53 -11.27
C ARG A 150 -2.59 -11.97 -11.08
N GLY A 151 -3.75 -12.18 -10.47
CA GLY A 151 -4.31 -13.53 -10.28
C GLY A 151 -4.68 -14.23 -11.58
N LEU A 152 -4.89 -13.47 -12.66
CA LEU A 152 -5.27 -13.98 -13.98
C LEU A 152 -4.07 -14.46 -14.83
N THR A 153 -2.83 -14.35 -14.35
CA THR A 153 -1.64 -14.72 -15.13
C THR A 153 -1.00 -16.04 -14.70
N PRO A 154 -1.06 -17.10 -15.54
CA PRO A 154 -0.06 -18.17 -15.54
C PRO A 154 1.05 -17.96 -16.58
N SER A 155 0.94 -16.98 -17.48
CA SER A 155 1.90 -16.82 -18.57
C SER A 155 1.89 -15.38 -19.07
N PHE A 156 3.09 -14.87 -19.31
CA PHE A 156 3.37 -13.68 -20.09
C PHE A 156 2.80 -13.84 -21.51
N VAL A 157 1.50 -13.62 -21.68
CA VAL A 157 0.88 -13.53 -23.01
C VAL A 157 1.03 -12.09 -23.43
N GLY A 158 1.91 -11.90 -24.41
CA GLY A 158 2.45 -10.60 -24.81
C GLY A 158 1.40 -9.54 -25.11
N GLY A 159 1.72 -8.32 -24.71
CA GLY A 159 1.50 -7.09 -25.47
C GLY A 159 0.09 -6.57 -25.72
N SER A 160 -0.98 -7.34 -25.43
CA SER A 160 -2.34 -6.95 -25.88
C SER A 160 -3.45 -7.09 -24.83
N ASN A 161 -3.12 -7.47 -23.58
CA ASN A 161 -4.15 -7.46 -22.55
C ASN A 161 -4.43 -5.99 -22.11
N PRO A 162 -5.67 -5.48 -22.31
CA PRO A 162 -6.03 -4.10 -21.99
C PRO A 162 -5.89 -3.78 -20.49
N MET A 163 -5.78 -4.79 -19.62
CA MET A 163 -5.51 -4.61 -18.20
C MET A 163 -4.08 -4.14 -17.92
N PHE A 164 -3.14 -4.32 -18.85
CA PHE A 164 -1.72 -4.01 -18.63
C PHE A 164 -1.17 -2.97 -19.61
N VAL A 165 -1.73 -2.91 -20.82
CA VAL A 165 -1.29 -2.01 -21.88
C VAL A 165 -2.51 -1.39 -22.56
N LYS A 166 -2.47 -0.08 -22.77
CA LYS A 166 -3.45 0.67 -23.59
C LYS A 166 -2.73 1.33 -24.76
N VAL A 167 -3.48 1.77 -25.77
CA VAL A 167 -2.92 2.50 -26.91
C VAL A 167 -3.18 3.99 -26.72
N ASP A 168 -2.17 4.82 -26.88
CA ASP A 168 -2.31 6.28 -26.83
C ASP A 168 -2.86 6.86 -28.13
N GLU A 169 -3.08 8.18 -28.16
CA GLU A 169 -3.63 8.90 -29.32
C GLU A 169 -2.74 8.78 -30.58
N THR A 170 -1.46 8.47 -30.40
CA THR A 170 -0.48 8.28 -31.50
C THR A 170 -0.43 6.84 -32.00
N GLY A 171 -1.22 5.94 -31.42
CA GLY A 171 -1.23 4.53 -31.76
C GLY A 171 -0.12 3.72 -31.07
N GLN A 172 0.59 4.31 -30.09
CA GLN A 172 1.68 3.64 -29.38
C GLN A 172 1.19 2.95 -28.09
N PRO A 173 1.73 1.76 -27.76
CA PRO A 173 1.38 1.08 -26.51
C PRO A 173 1.95 1.83 -25.31
N THR A 174 1.09 2.14 -24.35
CA THR A 174 1.41 2.80 -23.08
C THR A 174 0.88 1.99 -21.90
N TRP A 175 1.45 2.22 -20.71
CA TRP A 175 1.13 1.44 -19.51
C TRP A 175 -0.29 1.73 -18.99
N VAL A 176 -0.94 0.69 -18.48
CA VAL A 176 -2.07 0.82 -17.55
C VAL A 176 -1.50 0.70 -16.14
N LEU A 177 -1.32 1.83 -15.47
CA LEU A 177 -0.72 1.87 -14.14
C LEU A 177 -1.77 1.58 -13.08
N TYR A 178 -1.39 0.78 -12.09
CA TYR A 178 -2.19 0.58 -10.89
C TYR A 178 -1.49 1.25 -9.73
N GLY A 179 -2.24 1.81 -8.79
CA GLY A 179 -1.60 2.39 -7.62
C GLY A 179 -2.52 2.57 -6.43
N TYR A 180 -1.90 2.57 -5.27
CA TYR A 180 -2.60 2.60 -3.99
C TYR A 180 -1.70 3.18 -2.90
N LEU A 181 -2.33 3.74 -1.87
CA LEU A 181 -1.64 4.22 -0.69
C LEU A 181 -0.98 3.05 0.04
N ALA A 182 0.32 3.18 0.29
CA ALA A 182 1.11 2.20 0.99
C ALA A 182 0.69 2.15 2.46
N THR A 183 0.48 0.94 2.95
CA THR A 183 0.03 0.63 4.31
C THR A 183 1.11 -0.15 5.06
N ALA A 184 0.87 -0.41 6.34
CA ALA A 184 1.72 -1.28 7.14
C ALA A 184 1.92 -2.68 6.51
N TRP A 185 0.95 -3.15 5.71
CA TRP A 185 1.03 -4.42 4.98
C TRP A 185 2.04 -4.43 3.84
N ASP A 186 2.45 -3.27 3.34
CA ASP A 186 3.41 -3.17 2.25
C ASP A 186 4.84 -2.98 2.74
N LEU A 187 5.05 -2.92 4.06
CA LEU A 187 6.37 -2.67 4.66
C LEU A 187 7.39 -3.73 4.27
N ASP A 188 6.96 -4.98 4.11
CA ASP A 188 7.80 -6.11 3.69
C ASP A 188 8.19 -6.05 2.20
N THR A 189 7.40 -5.34 1.38
CA THR A 189 7.69 -5.12 -0.04
C THR A 189 8.82 -4.12 -0.26
N LEU A 190 9.05 -3.22 0.70
CA LEU A 190 10.07 -2.18 0.60
C LEU A 190 11.49 -2.76 0.68
N ASP A 191 12.43 -2.14 -0.03
CA ASP A 191 13.85 -2.41 0.15
C ASP A 191 14.36 -1.92 1.52
N ALA A 192 15.55 -2.35 1.92
CA ALA A 192 16.08 -2.06 3.25
C ALA A 192 16.26 -0.55 3.52
N GLU A 193 16.68 0.21 2.51
CA GLU A 193 16.86 1.66 2.63
C GLU A 193 15.50 2.36 2.74
N SER A 194 14.54 1.98 1.90
CA SER A 194 13.17 2.48 1.97
C SER A 194 12.51 2.19 3.31
N ARG A 195 12.71 1.00 3.88
CA ARG A 195 12.18 0.61 5.21
C ARG A 195 12.72 1.46 6.34
N GLN A 196 14.01 1.81 6.31
CA GLN A 196 14.63 2.61 7.37
C GLN A 196 14.10 4.06 7.40
N ASN A 197 13.57 4.54 6.28
CA ASN A 197 13.13 5.93 6.12
C ASN A 197 11.61 6.11 6.30
N VAL A 198 10.87 5.05 6.62
CA VAL A 198 9.42 5.12 6.84
C VAL A 198 9.04 4.83 8.29
N VAL A 199 7.98 5.50 8.74
CA VAL A 199 7.28 5.16 9.99
C VAL A 199 5.82 4.87 9.68
N ILE A 200 5.16 4.07 10.50
CA ILE A 200 3.73 3.81 10.35
C ILE A 200 2.95 4.87 11.13
N LYS A 201 1.94 5.49 10.51
CA LYS A 201 1.03 6.43 11.18
C LYS A 201 -0.42 6.08 10.89
N SER A 202 -1.31 6.37 11.84
CA SER A 202 -2.76 6.30 11.61
C SER A 202 -3.23 7.54 10.85
N ARG A 203 -4.09 7.36 9.84
CA ARG A 203 -4.71 8.49 9.12
C ARG A 203 -5.58 9.33 10.05
N LYS A 204 -6.24 8.70 11.02
CA LYS A 204 -7.09 9.36 12.02
C LYS A 204 -6.34 10.38 12.89
N GLU A 205 -5.02 10.24 13.05
CA GLU A 205 -4.22 11.25 13.76
C GLU A 205 -4.28 12.62 13.08
N PHE A 206 -4.51 12.64 11.76
CA PHE A 206 -4.55 13.86 10.95
C PHE A 206 -5.97 14.41 10.80
N ASP A 207 -6.99 13.55 10.83
CA ASP A 207 -8.40 13.97 10.82
C ASP A 207 -8.78 14.75 12.10
N LEU A 208 -8.04 14.53 13.20
CA LEU A 208 -8.20 15.25 14.47
C LEU A 208 -7.57 16.66 14.47
N SER A 209 -6.91 17.05 13.39
CA SER A 209 -6.20 18.34 13.28
C SER A 209 -6.89 19.38 12.39
N GLU A 210 -8.13 19.10 11.95
CA GLU A 210 -9.04 20.06 11.31
C GLU A 210 -10.14 20.57 12.26
#